data_AF-A0A9W9GBY9-F1
#
_entry.id   AF-A0A9W9GBY9-F1
#
_cell.length_a   1.000
_cell.length_b   1.000
_cell.length_c   1.000
_cell.angle_alpha   90.00
_cell.angle_beta   90.00
_cell.angle_gamma   90.00
#
_symmetry.space_group_name_H-M   'P 1'
#
loop_
_entity.id
_entity.type
_entity.pdbx_description
1 polymer ?
#
loop_
_entity_poly.entity_id
_entity_poly.type
_entity_poly.pdbx_seq_one_letter_code
_entity_poly.pdbx_strand_id
1 'polypeptide(L)'
;MAQQSPLVCFVIREDSDFATDVASAESSFQESRGVLVDAFDNQYGFGYGSYTSYSFLNDSWKPLSKNIVENFVDEMKEAEEKQLPGVVFVIRGWDGITADTKSFLKIFDRCSSMPIKVHLRAYADEPPRFFDVDVTDICTILTTHPYSRQVGYPQDTVTFVDNFLKLAIRAMAKANPELISSLVSRSL
;
A
#
# COMPACT_ATOMS: atom_id res chain seq x y z
N MET A 1 -11.02 31.09 0.14
CA MET A 1 -11.59 29.75 -0.11
C MET A 1 -10.91 28.80 0.87
N ALA A 2 -11.67 28.04 1.66
CA ALA A 2 -11.05 27.05 2.55
C ALA A 2 -10.40 25.98 1.67
N GLN A 3 -9.12 25.69 1.89
CA GLN A 3 -8.39 24.65 1.18
C GLN A 3 -9.02 23.31 1.58
N GLN A 4 -9.65 22.61 0.62
CA GLN A 4 -10.23 21.30 0.86
C GLN A 4 -9.11 20.29 1.09
N SER A 5 -9.23 19.45 2.11
CA SER A 5 -8.29 18.37 2.41
C SER A 5 -8.46 17.21 1.41
N PRO A 6 -7.39 16.44 1.12
CA PRO A 6 -7.53 15.22 0.33
C PRO A 6 -8.41 14.19 1.06
N LEU A 7 -8.97 13.26 0.31
CA LEU A 7 -9.60 12.06 0.87
C LEU A 7 -8.53 11.16 1.47
N VAL A 8 -8.69 10.72 2.72
CA VAL A 8 -7.73 9.85 3.41
C VAL A 8 -8.36 8.49 3.67
N CYS A 9 -7.74 7.46 3.10
CA CYS A 9 -8.22 6.08 3.18
C CYS A 9 -7.19 5.25 3.94
N PHE A 10 -7.53 4.82 5.16
CA PHE A 10 -6.72 3.85 5.91
C PHE A 10 -6.97 2.46 5.37
N VAL A 11 -5.89 1.79 4.96
CA VAL A 11 -5.93 0.44 4.47
C VAL A 11 -5.30 -0.44 5.54
N ILE A 12 -6.15 -1.19 6.24
CA ILE A 12 -5.75 -2.04 7.34
C ILE A 12 -5.90 -3.47 6.89
N ARG A 13 -4.79 -4.18 6.84
CA ARG A 13 -4.82 -5.60 6.56
C ARG A 13 -5.15 -6.36 7.84
N GLU A 14 -6.14 -7.24 7.77
CA GLU A 14 -6.37 -8.20 8.84
C GLU A 14 -5.29 -9.27 8.72
N ASP A 15 -4.48 -9.43 9.78
CA ASP A 15 -3.37 -10.38 9.78
C ASP A 15 -3.93 -11.81 9.88
N SER A 16 -4.23 -12.40 8.73
CA SER A 16 -4.81 -13.73 8.62
C SER A 16 -3.89 -14.84 9.12
N ASP A 17 -2.58 -14.58 9.26
CA ASP A 17 -1.62 -15.53 9.80
C ASP A 17 -1.78 -15.71 11.33
N PHE A 18 -2.44 -14.77 12.03
CA PHE A 18 -2.60 -14.81 13.50
C PHE A 18 -4.05 -14.94 13.98
N ALA A 19 -5.04 -14.58 13.16
CA ALA A 19 -6.45 -14.65 13.57
C ALA A 19 -7.03 -16.06 13.39
N THR A 20 -7.14 -16.81 14.48
CA THR A 20 -7.80 -18.14 14.49
C THR A 20 -9.33 -18.07 14.51
N ASP A 21 -9.89 -16.89 14.77
CA ASP A 21 -11.34 -16.62 14.79
C ASP A 21 -11.66 -15.15 14.46
N VAL A 22 -12.95 -14.86 14.24
CA VAL A 22 -13.46 -13.53 13.86
C VAL A 22 -13.14 -12.46 14.92
N ALA A 23 -13.21 -12.80 16.20
CA ALA A 23 -12.95 -11.85 17.28
C ALA A 23 -11.47 -11.43 17.31
N SER A 24 -10.57 -12.37 17.04
CA SER A 24 -9.13 -12.13 16.94
C SER A 24 -8.78 -11.28 15.72
N ALA A 25 -9.46 -11.51 14.58
CA ALA A 25 -9.32 -10.69 13.38
C ALA A 25 -9.78 -9.25 13.64
N GLU A 26 -10.94 -9.08 14.27
CA GLU A 26 -11.49 -7.76 14.59
C GLU A 26 -10.63 -7.00 15.62
N SER A 27 -10.12 -7.69 16.65
CA SER A 27 -9.18 -7.08 17.60
C SER A 27 -7.89 -6.61 16.91
N SER A 28 -7.32 -7.45 16.04
CA SER A 28 -6.11 -7.11 15.28
C SER A 28 -6.34 -5.93 14.33
N PHE A 29 -7.51 -5.88 13.70
CA PHE A 29 -7.93 -4.76 12.87
C PHE A 29 -8.02 -3.46 13.68
N GLN A 30 -8.71 -3.46 14.82
CA GLN A 30 -8.88 -2.25 15.63
C GLN A 30 -7.53 -1.77 16.20
N GLU A 31 -6.67 -2.69 16.62
CA GLU A 31 -5.32 -2.34 17.08
C GLU A 31 -4.50 -1.69 15.96
N SER A 32 -4.42 -2.34 14.79
CA SER A 32 -3.66 -1.84 13.65
C SER A 32 -4.21 -0.49 13.15
N ARG A 33 -5.53 -0.33 13.16
CA ARG A 33 -6.22 0.94 12.88
C ARG A 33 -5.83 2.02 13.87
N GLY A 34 -5.90 1.73 15.17
CA GLY A 34 -5.55 2.68 16.23
C GLY A 34 -4.11 3.17 16.07
N VAL A 35 -3.17 2.25 15.89
CA VAL A 35 -1.75 2.59 15.66
C VAL A 35 -1.58 3.49 14.44
N LEU A 36 -2.20 3.16 13.30
CA LEU A 36 -2.08 3.96 12.08
C LEU A 36 -2.70 5.35 12.21
N VAL A 37 -3.89 5.44 12.78
CA VAL A 37 -4.60 6.71 12.95
C VAL A 37 -3.85 7.59 13.93
N ASP A 38 -3.42 7.05 15.07
CA ASP A 38 -2.65 7.80 16.06
C ASP A 38 -1.32 8.29 15.47
N ALA A 39 -0.59 7.43 14.75
CA ALA A 39 0.64 7.84 14.08
C ALA A 39 0.38 8.95 13.05
N PHE A 40 -0.68 8.81 12.25
CA PHE A 40 -1.04 9.77 11.22
C PHE A 40 -1.43 11.12 11.81
N ASP A 41 -2.31 11.13 12.81
CA ASP A 41 -2.76 12.35 13.49
C ASP A 41 -1.59 13.03 14.22
N ASN A 42 -0.68 12.26 14.82
CA ASN A 42 0.53 12.80 15.45
C ASN A 42 1.48 13.48 14.44
N GLN A 43 1.63 12.94 13.23
CA GLN A 43 2.56 13.46 12.24
C GLN A 43 1.97 14.57 11.38
N TYR A 44 0.69 14.47 11.00
CA TYR A 44 0.05 15.38 10.05
C TYR A 44 -1.05 16.27 10.66
N GLY A 45 -1.40 16.05 11.93
CA GLY A 45 -2.39 16.81 12.68
C GLY A 45 -3.82 16.29 12.53
N PHE A 46 -4.62 16.47 13.58
CA PHE A 46 -6.07 16.20 13.57
C PHE A 46 -6.77 17.12 12.57
N GLY A 47 -7.48 16.56 11.58
CA GLY A 47 -8.30 17.37 10.66
C GLY A 47 -8.42 16.88 9.21
N TYR A 48 -7.90 15.70 8.88
CA TYR A 48 -8.08 15.09 7.56
C TYR A 48 -9.48 14.45 7.40
N GLY A 49 -10.55 15.24 7.49
CA GLY A 49 -11.91 14.83 7.10
C GLY A 49 -12.43 13.51 7.69
N SER A 50 -13.39 12.90 7.00
CA SER A 50 -13.89 11.55 7.33
C SER A 50 -12.88 10.51 6.85
N TYR A 51 -12.51 9.57 7.72
CA TYR A 51 -11.62 8.47 7.41
C TYR A 51 -12.41 7.27 6.85
N THR A 52 -12.08 6.83 5.64
CA THR A 52 -12.53 5.51 5.16
C THR A 52 -11.51 4.47 5.62
N SER A 53 -11.97 3.37 6.24
CA SER A 53 -11.11 2.27 6.65
C SER A 53 -11.47 1.01 5.87
N TYR A 54 -10.51 0.45 5.15
CA TYR A 54 -10.67 -0.83 4.46
C TYR A 54 -10.05 -1.93 5.28
N SER A 55 -10.80 -3.01 5.46
CA SER A 55 -10.28 -4.29 5.92
C SER A 55 -10.34 -5.31 4.78
N PHE A 56 -9.31 -6.13 4.66
CA PHE A 56 -9.40 -7.34 3.88
C PHE A 56 -8.52 -8.44 4.45
N LEU A 57 -9.05 -9.66 4.39
CA LEU A 57 -8.37 -10.90 4.70
C LEU A 57 -7.79 -11.45 3.41
N ASN A 58 -6.50 -11.24 3.21
CA ASN A 58 -5.79 -11.95 2.15
C ASN A 58 -4.32 -12.11 2.54
N ASP A 59 -3.74 -13.24 2.16
CA ASP A 59 -2.28 -13.38 2.22
C ASP A 59 -1.67 -12.34 1.29
N SER A 60 -0.64 -11.60 1.71
CA SER A 60 -0.14 -10.46 0.92
C SER A 60 0.37 -10.87 -0.46
N TRP A 61 0.68 -12.15 -0.68
CA TRP A 61 1.12 -12.69 -1.96
C TRP A 61 0.02 -13.22 -2.86
N LYS A 62 -1.21 -13.35 -2.36
CA LYS A 62 -2.34 -13.72 -3.20
C LYS A 62 -2.81 -12.49 -3.97
N PRO A 63 -3.24 -12.67 -5.23
CA PRO A 63 -3.89 -11.60 -5.97
C PRO A 63 -5.06 -11.03 -5.18
N LEU A 64 -5.22 -9.72 -5.22
CA LEU A 64 -6.36 -9.07 -4.57
C LEU A 64 -7.67 -9.50 -5.22
N SER A 65 -8.72 -9.61 -4.40
CA SER A 65 -10.06 -9.83 -4.90
C SER A 65 -10.50 -8.64 -5.75
N LYS A 66 -11.35 -8.90 -6.76
CA LYS A 66 -11.85 -7.87 -7.67
C LYS A 66 -12.53 -6.73 -6.91
N ASN A 67 -13.25 -7.06 -5.83
CA ASN A 67 -13.99 -6.10 -5.02
C ASN A 67 -13.05 -5.08 -4.33
N ILE A 68 -11.87 -5.50 -3.89
CA ILE A 68 -10.90 -4.58 -3.28
C ILE A 68 -10.41 -3.57 -4.31
N VAL A 69 -10.07 -4.03 -5.52
CA VAL A 69 -9.65 -3.12 -6.60
C VAL A 69 -10.76 -2.13 -6.96
N GLU A 70 -12.01 -2.58 -6.98
CA GLU A 70 -13.18 -1.72 -7.24
C GLU A 70 -13.37 -0.67 -6.14
N ASN A 71 -13.24 -1.04 -4.86
CA ASN A 71 -13.32 -0.09 -3.74
C ASN A 71 -12.29 1.06 -3.86
N PHE A 72 -11.03 0.74 -4.16
CA PHE A 72 -9.99 1.76 -4.32
C PHE A 72 -10.32 2.71 -5.48
N VAL A 73 -10.85 2.16 -6.58
CA VAL A 73 -11.30 2.93 -7.74
C VAL A 73 -12.48 3.83 -7.39
N ASP A 74 -13.39 3.39 -6.53
CA ASP A 74 -14.55 4.18 -6.14
C ASP A 74 -14.16 5.35 -5.23
N GLU A 75 -13.19 5.21 -4.32
CA GLU A 75 -12.67 6.37 -3.55
C GLU A 75 -12.03 7.42 -4.45
N MET A 76 -11.35 6.97 -5.50
CA MET A 76 -10.73 7.85 -6.48
C MET A 76 -11.77 8.63 -7.27
N LYS A 77 -12.85 7.98 -7.70
CA LYS A 77 -14.00 8.67 -8.32
C LYS A 77 -14.68 9.61 -7.34
N GLU A 78 -14.86 9.20 -6.09
CA GLU A 78 -15.49 10.05 -5.07
C GLU A 78 -14.67 11.33 -4.84
N ALA A 79 -13.34 11.22 -4.77
CA ALA A 79 -12.47 12.39 -4.67
C ALA A 79 -12.54 13.29 -5.90
N GLU A 80 -12.64 12.71 -7.10
CA GLU A 80 -12.84 13.44 -8.35
C GLU A 80 -14.18 14.19 -8.38
N GLU A 81 -15.28 13.50 -8.07
CA GLU A 81 -16.64 14.06 -8.03
C GLU A 81 -16.75 15.22 -7.02
N LYS A 82 -16.06 15.10 -5.88
CA LYS A 82 -15.99 16.12 -4.83
C LYS A 82 -14.97 17.22 -5.12
N GLN A 83 -14.23 17.15 -6.24
CA GLN A 83 -13.18 18.09 -6.62
C GLN A 83 -12.09 18.25 -5.56
N LEU A 84 -11.78 17.18 -4.84
CA LEU A 84 -10.74 17.15 -3.81
C LEU A 84 -9.35 17.20 -4.45
N PRO A 85 -8.31 17.66 -3.73
CA PRO A 85 -6.96 17.74 -4.27
C PRO A 85 -6.33 16.37 -4.58
N GLY A 86 -6.91 15.27 -4.06
CA GLY A 86 -6.45 13.91 -4.32
C GLY A 86 -6.91 12.91 -3.27
N VAL A 87 -6.38 11.69 -3.37
CA VAL A 87 -6.56 10.59 -2.41
C VAL A 87 -5.22 10.25 -1.78
N VAL A 88 -5.22 10.03 -0.47
CA VAL A 88 -4.07 9.53 0.29
C VAL A 88 -4.44 8.17 0.87
N PHE A 89 -3.84 7.11 0.32
CA PHE A 89 -3.92 5.78 0.92
C PHE A 89 -2.87 5.67 2.03
N VAL A 90 -3.30 5.30 3.23
CA VAL A 90 -2.44 5.15 4.41
C VAL A 90 -2.38 3.67 4.76
N ILE A 91 -1.19 3.09 4.72
CA ILE A 91 -0.98 1.65 4.96
C ILE A 91 0.00 1.44 6.11
N ARG A 92 -0.14 0.31 6.80
CA ARG A 92 0.88 -0.18 7.74
C ARG A 92 1.81 -1.16 7.03
N GLY A 93 3.09 -1.05 7.30
CA GLY A 93 4.13 -1.89 6.70
C GLY A 93 4.36 -1.61 5.22
N TRP A 94 5.06 -2.54 4.58
CA TRP A 94 5.52 -2.39 3.19
C TRP A 94 4.67 -3.18 2.19
N ASP A 95 3.91 -4.16 2.66
CA ASP A 95 2.99 -5.00 1.89
C ASP A 95 1.51 -4.65 2.13
N GLY A 96 1.24 -3.56 2.85
CA GLY A 96 -0.07 -3.28 3.46
C GLY A 96 -1.28 -3.42 2.53
N ILE A 97 -1.14 -3.12 1.23
CA ILE A 97 -2.18 -3.39 0.22
C ILE A 97 -2.01 -4.79 -0.38
N THR A 98 -0.81 -5.11 -0.84
CA THR A 98 -0.42 -6.39 -1.43
C THR A 98 1.11 -6.46 -1.44
N ALA A 99 1.67 -7.66 -1.59
CA ALA A 99 3.06 -7.93 -1.96
C ALA A 99 3.17 -8.45 -3.41
N ASP A 100 2.06 -8.61 -4.12
CA ASP A 100 2.05 -8.99 -5.54
C ASP A 100 2.17 -7.73 -6.42
N THR A 101 3.28 -7.63 -7.16
CA THR A 101 3.56 -6.48 -8.04
C THR A 101 2.49 -6.29 -9.11
N LYS A 102 1.89 -7.37 -9.61
CA LYS A 102 0.83 -7.31 -10.62
C LYS A 102 -0.46 -6.73 -10.05
N SER A 103 -0.84 -7.13 -8.84
CA SER A 103 -2.00 -6.58 -8.14
C SER A 103 -1.80 -5.11 -7.80
N PHE A 104 -0.60 -4.72 -7.35
CA PHE A 104 -0.26 -3.32 -7.10
C PHE A 104 -0.43 -2.49 -8.37
N LEU A 105 0.20 -2.91 -9.47
CA LEU A 105 0.07 -2.24 -10.76
C LEU A 105 -1.39 -2.21 -11.21
N LYS A 106 -2.17 -3.28 -11.04
CA LYS A 106 -3.59 -3.32 -11.46
C LYS A 106 -4.47 -2.32 -10.71
N ILE A 107 -4.20 -2.07 -9.43
CA ILE A 107 -4.92 -1.04 -8.65
C ILE A 107 -4.61 0.33 -9.23
N PHE A 108 -3.32 0.62 -9.44
CA PHE A 108 -2.84 1.97 -9.67
C PHE A 108 -2.62 2.34 -11.14
N ASP A 109 -2.63 1.38 -12.06
CA ASP A 109 -2.65 1.60 -13.51
C ASP A 109 -3.87 2.44 -13.90
N ARG A 110 -4.99 2.23 -13.20
CA ARG A 110 -6.20 3.04 -13.38
C ARG A 110 -6.02 4.50 -12.94
N CYS A 111 -5.15 4.77 -11.96
CA CYS A 111 -4.86 6.12 -11.48
C CYS A 111 -4.19 6.97 -12.55
N SER A 112 -3.36 6.38 -13.41
CA SER A 112 -2.64 7.11 -14.45
C SER A 112 -3.58 7.83 -15.44
N SER A 113 -4.83 7.38 -15.53
CA SER A 113 -5.86 7.94 -16.39
C SER A 113 -6.81 8.93 -15.70
N MET A 114 -6.73 9.06 -14.37
CA MET A 114 -7.62 9.90 -13.58
C MET A 114 -7.01 11.29 -13.37
N PRO A 115 -7.81 12.37 -13.38
CA PRO A 115 -7.31 13.73 -13.19
C PRO A 115 -6.98 14.07 -11.71
N ILE A 116 -7.03 13.08 -10.82
CA ILE A 116 -6.77 13.25 -9.39
C ILE A 116 -5.38 12.71 -9.00
N LYS A 117 -4.76 13.35 -8.02
CA LYS A 117 -3.48 12.89 -7.49
C LYS A 117 -3.69 11.75 -6.49
N VAL A 118 -2.89 10.70 -6.60
CA VAL A 118 -2.92 9.56 -5.67
C VAL A 118 -1.59 9.45 -4.94
N HIS A 119 -1.66 9.56 -3.62
CA HIS A 119 -0.54 9.41 -2.72
C HIS A 119 -0.66 8.11 -1.93
N LEU A 120 0.48 7.51 -1.63
CA LEU A 120 0.59 6.41 -0.68
C LEU A 120 1.47 6.86 0.48
N ARG A 121 1.02 6.57 1.70
CA ARG A 121 1.75 6.80 2.94
C ARG A 121 1.92 5.47 3.63
N ALA A 122 3.13 4.93 3.59
CA ALA A 122 3.46 3.68 4.26
C ALA A 122 4.05 3.97 5.64
N TYR A 123 3.39 3.53 6.70
CA TYR A 123 3.93 3.58 8.04
C TYR A 123 4.80 2.35 8.28
N ALA A 124 6.10 2.55 8.44
CA ALA A 124 6.99 1.47 8.87
C ALA A 124 7.14 1.52 10.39
N ASP A 125 7.07 0.37 11.06
CA ASP A 125 7.33 0.29 12.50
C ASP A 125 8.83 0.44 12.82
N GLU A 126 9.71 0.16 11.86
CA GLU A 126 11.17 0.22 12.00
C GLU A 126 11.85 0.85 10.75
N PRO A 127 12.35 2.10 10.82
CA PRO A 127 12.12 3.07 11.89
C PRO A 127 10.67 3.59 11.89
N PRO A 128 10.10 3.95 13.06
CA PRO A 128 8.72 4.40 13.21
C PRO A 128 8.50 5.75 12.52
N ARG A 129 8.06 5.73 11.27
CA ARG A 129 7.72 6.92 10.48
C ARG A 129 6.88 6.59 9.26
N PHE A 130 6.22 7.61 8.72
CA PHE A 130 5.66 7.54 7.37
C PHE A 130 6.73 7.70 6.28
N PHE A 131 6.51 6.98 5.20
CA PHE A 131 7.17 7.11 3.91
C PHE A 131 6.13 7.69 2.95
N ASP A 132 6.32 8.96 2.57
CA ASP A 132 5.44 9.67 1.64
C ASP A 132 5.88 9.36 0.21
N VAL A 133 5.07 8.61 -0.54
CA VAL A 133 5.45 8.12 -1.86
C VAL A 133 4.39 8.45 -2.92
N ASP A 134 4.86 8.88 -4.10
CA ASP A 134 4.01 9.05 -5.26
C ASP A 134 3.80 7.69 -5.93
N VAL A 135 2.55 7.29 -6.08
CA VAL A 135 2.19 6.01 -6.67
C VAL A 135 2.64 5.92 -8.14
N THR A 136 2.66 7.06 -8.85
CA THR A 136 3.09 7.13 -10.25
C THR A 136 4.56 6.77 -10.38
N ASP A 137 5.40 7.23 -9.45
CA ASP A 137 6.81 6.90 -9.41
C ASP A 137 7.01 5.41 -9.14
N ILE A 138 6.28 4.84 -8.17
CA ILE A 138 6.33 3.40 -7.87
C ILE A 138 5.96 2.58 -9.11
N CYS A 139 4.83 2.89 -9.74
CA CYS A 139 4.38 2.20 -10.95
C CYS A 139 5.41 2.32 -12.08
N THR A 140 6.04 3.48 -12.24
CA THR A 140 7.10 3.69 -13.24
C THR A 140 8.31 2.81 -12.94
N ILE A 141 8.79 2.75 -11.70
CA ILE A 141 9.93 1.91 -11.31
C ILE A 141 9.62 0.42 -11.54
N LEU A 142 8.43 -0.03 -11.13
CA LEU A 142 8.00 -1.42 -11.27
C LEU A 142 7.82 -1.87 -12.74
N THR A 143 7.45 -0.95 -13.64
CA THR A 143 7.24 -1.25 -15.06
C THR A 143 8.51 -1.10 -15.90
N THR A 144 9.31 -0.06 -15.64
CA THR A 144 10.41 0.30 -16.54
C THR A 144 11.67 -0.50 -16.31
N HIS A 145 12.10 -0.79 -15.07
CA HIS A 145 13.11 -1.80 -14.70
C HIS A 145 13.24 -1.88 -13.16
N PRO A 146 12.71 -2.92 -12.48
CA PRO A 146 12.71 -3.01 -11.01
C PRO A 146 14.11 -3.13 -10.37
N TYR A 147 15.17 -3.31 -11.17
CA TYR A 147 16.57 -3.45 -10.72
C TYR A 147 17.50 -2.39 -11.29
N SER A 148 16.99 -1.41 -12.03
CA SER A 148 17.81 -0.29 -12.51
C SER A 148 18.11 0.67 -11.36
N ARG A 149 19.26 1.36 -11.40
CA ARG A 149 19.58 2.36 -10.36
C ARG A 149 18.48 3.41 -10.39
N GLN A 150 17.74 3.53 -9.29
CA GLN A 150 16.60 4.42 -9.10
C GLN A 150 17.08 5.88 -8.93
N VAL A 151 17.93 6.37 -9.85
CA VAL A 151 18.51 7.70 -9.82
C VAL A 151 17.44 8.72 -10.21
N GLY A 152 17.19 9.69 -9.34
CA GLY A 152 16.25 10.79 -9.58
C GLY A 152 14.89 10.63 -8.88
N TYR A 153 14.62 9.49 -8.24
CA TYR A 153 13.42 9.31 -7.41
C TYR A 153 13.64 9.76 -5.97
N PRO A 154 12.58 10.19 -5.26
CA PRO A 154 12.65 10.49 -3.83
C PRO A 154 13.12 9.29 -3.02
N GLN A 155 13.92 9.53 -1.98
CA GLN A 155 14.49 8.46 -1.14
C GLN A 155 13.41 7.57 -0.51
N ASP A 156 12.27 8.15 -0.10
CA ASP A 156 11.17 7.39 0.48
C ASP A 156 10.54 6.44 -0.54
N THR A 157 10.38 6.88 -1.79
CA THR A 157 9.91 6.04 -2.89
C THR A 157 10.88 4.88 -3.13
N VAL A 158 12.18 5.17 -3.16
CA VAL A 158 13.22 4.15 -3.35
C VAL A 158 13.19 3.10 -2.24
N THR A 159 13.17 3.56 -0.99
CA THR A 159 13.11 2.67 0.17
C THR A 159 11.82 1.87 0.23
N PHE A 160 10.68 2.46 -0.15
CA PHE A 160 9.42 1.73 -0.25
C PHE A 160 9.51 0.60 -1.27
N VAL A 161 9.93 0.91 -2.51
CA VAL A 161 10.04 -0.09 -3.59
C VAL A 161 10.99 -1.23 -3.21
N ASP A 162 12.14 -0.91 -2.63
CA ASP A 162 13.11 -1.92 -2.21
C ASP A 162 12.54 -2.89 -1.17
N ASN A 163 11.80 -2.38 -0.17
CA ASN A 163 11.18 -3.23 0.84
C ASN A 163 9.98 -4.01 0.29
N PHE A 164 9.15 -3.36 -0.52
CA PHE A 164 8.04 -4.01 -1.23
C PHE A 164 8.52 -5.17 -2.10
N LEU A 165 9.57 -4.98 -2.91
CA LEU A 165 10.15 -6.04 -3.75
C LEU A 165 10.78 -7.17 -2.92
N LYS A 166 11.44 -6.86 -1.80
CA LYS A 166 11.94 -7.90 -0.87
C LYS A 166 10.81 -8.77 -0.34
N LEU A 167 9.68 -8.16 0.02
CA LEU A 167 8.49 -8.92 0.46
C LEU A 167 7.90 -9.73 -0.69
N ALA A 168 7.76 -9.15 -1.87
CA ALA A 168 7.30 -9.86 -3.07
C ALA A 168 8.15 -11.11 -3.37
N ILE A 169 9.48 -10.99 -3.30
CA ILE A 169 10.41 -12.11 -3.50
C ILE A 169 10.22 -13.18 -2.43
N ARG A 170 10.19 -12.80 -1.14
CA ARG A 170 9.96 -13.74 -0.02
C ARG A 170 8.63 -14.49 -0.16
N ALA A 171 7.62 -13.81 -0.66
CA ALA A 171 6.30 -14.39 -0.77
C ALA A 171 6.17 -15.30 -2.01
N MET A 172 6.79 -14.94 -3.15
CA MET A 172 6.97 -15.86 -4.28
C MET A 172 7.75 -17.12 -3.88
N ALA A 173 8.80 -16.94 -3.07
CA ALA A 173 9.60 -18.02 -2.48
C ALA A 173 8.75 -18.98 -1.62
N LYS A 174 7.85 -18.45 -0.78
CA LYS A 174 6.91 -19.24 0.03
C LYS A 174 5.90 -20.00 -0.84
N ALA A 175 5.40 -19.36 -1.90
CA ALA A 175 4.43 -19.95 -2.82
C ALA A 175 5.04 -21.02 -3.75
N ASN A 176 6.32 -20.89 -4.11
CA ASN A 176 7.02 -21.83 -5.00
C ASN A 176 8.45 -22.09 -4.49
N PRO A 177 8.61 -22.99 -3.50
CA PRO A 177 9.92 -23.27 -2.89
C PRO A 177 10.98 -23.74 -3.90
N GLU A 178 10.57 -24.45 -4.96
CA GLU A 178 11.45 -24.98 -5.99
C GLU A 178 12.03 -23.91 -6.94
N LEU A 179 11.42 -22.73 -7.04
CA LEU A 179 11.94 -21.63 -7.86
C LEU A 179 13.21 -21.01 -7.27
N ILE A 180 13.35 -21.04 -5.93
CA ILE A 180 14.51 -20.46 -5.22
C ILE A 180 15.78 -21.29 -5.47
N SER A 181 15.67 -22.62 -5.46
CA SER A 181 16.82 -23.50 -5.70
C SER A 181 17.43 -23.28 -7.10
N SER A 182 16.59 -22.92 -8.08
CA SER A 182 17.01 -22.59 -9.45
C SER A 182 17.68 -21.20 -9.58
N LEU A 183 17.32 -20.23 -8.73
CA LEU A 183 17.90 -18.88 -8.73
C LEU A 183 19.26 -18.85 -8.01
N VAL A 184 19.40 -19.62 -6.94
CA VAL A 184 20.67 -19.76 -6.19
C VAL A 184 21.71 -20.54 -7.01
N SER A 185 21.30 -21.56 -7.77
CA SER A 185 22.21 -22.34 -8.65
C SER A 185 22.66 -21.60 -9.92
N ARG A 186 22.00 -20.49 -10.28
CA ARG A 186 22.40 -19.62 -11.41
C ARG A 186 23.26 -18.43 -11.01
N SER A 187 23.49 -18.26 -9.70
CA SER A 187 24.26 -17.14 -9.14
C SER A 187 25.62 -17.60 -8.57
N LEU A 188 26.00 -18.87 -8.80
CA LEU A 188 27.29 -19.47 -8.49
C LEU A 188 28.02 -19.88 -9.78
#